data_AF-A0A7C8NSC4-F1
#
_entry.id   AF-A0A7C8NSC4-F1
#
_cell.length_a   1.000
_cell.length_b   1.000
_cell.length_c   1.000
_cell.angle_alpha   90.00
_cell.angle_beta   90.00
_cell.angle_gamma   90.00
#
_symmetry.space_group_name_H-M   'P 1'
#
loop_
_entity.id
_entity.type
_entity.pdbx_description
1 polymer ?
#
loop_
_entity_poly.entity_id
_entity_poly.type
_entity_poly.pdbx_seq_one_letter_code
_entity_poly.pdbx_strand_id
1 'polypeptide(L)'
;MVVKTAALATLLAVTASAWTVPSNLQTFYNNVKNGGCKSYAGGKSNLNDGQGHSGFGFCTDTANVVYLTGKNSLGDMDIDCDGASNCGGLSGDWQAGTSFDDILVSKKYGVKTLDASIHQFSVLGTCNLNLEGLISPLALVAVVCNNQLFYSVWGDTNGCDDNNFTGEASISLAQLCFPNEGLNGNKGHTAHDVLYLAFTGSDAVVGPSNANWKTKSASDFQNSLKTFGDSILTKKFGSTVPPTNPGNPGSGTCEWVGHCAGATCKTNDDCDGDLECKGGVCGGSSGSTTPPPATCSWAGHCAGASCKSHDDCSDDLTCENGKCA
;
A
#
# COMPACT_ATOMS: atom_id res chain seq x y z
N MET A 1 46.76 -24.86 -28.03
CA MET A 1 45.45 -24.18 -27.95
C MET A 1 45.01 -24.24 -26.50
N VAL A 2 44.93 -23.10 -25.82
CA VAL A 2 44.45 -23.02 -24.43
C VAL A 2 43.04 -22.46 -24.49
N VAL A 3 42.04 -23.31 -24.29
CA VAL A 3 40.64 -22.87 -24.15
C VAL A 3 40.48 -22.40 -22.71
N LYS A 4 40.44 -21.08 -22.51
CA LYS A 4 40.07 -20.47 -21.23
C LYS A 4 38.55 -20.56 -21.09
N THR A 5 38.09 -21.45 -20.22
CA THR A 5 36.68 -21.53 -19.80
C THR A 5 36.35 -20.28 -19.00
N ALA A 6 35.60 -19.36 -19.59
CA ALA A 6 35.02 -18.23 -18.88
C ALA A 6 33.82 -18.74 -18.06
N ALA A 7 33.96 -18.75 -16.74
CA ALA A 7 32.85 -19.00 -15.84
C ALA A 7 31.88 -17.81 -15.94
N LEU A 8 30.70 -18.02 -16.55
CA LEU A 8 29.59 -17.08 -16.51
C LEU A 8 29.04 -17.08 -15.07
N ALA A 9 29.40 -16.05 -14.29
CA ALA A 9 28.71 -15.77 -13.05
C ALA A 9 27.33 -15.20 -13.38
N THR A 10 26.29 -16.02 -13.31
CA THR A 10 24.90 -15.54 -13.30
C THR A 10 24.69 -14.72 -12.03
N LEU A 11 24.71 -13.38 -12.16
CA LEU A 11 24.12 -12.52 -11.16
C LEU A 11 22.63 -12.86 -11.09
N LEU A 12 22.22 -13.51 -10.01
CA LEU A 12 20.83 -13.48 -9.57
C LEU A 12 20.52 -12.02 -9.27
N ALA A 13 19.86 -11.34 -10.20
CA ALA A 13 19.20 -10.07 -9.90
C ALA A 13 18.17 -10.38 -8.82
N VAL A 14 18.49 -10.02 -7.58
CA VAL A 14 17.51 -9.95 -6.51
C VAL A 14 16.55 -8.86 -6.95
N THR A 15 15.46 -9.25 -7.62
CA THR A 15 14.35 -8.35 -7.87
C THR A 15 13.92 -7.88 -6.50
N ALA A 16 14.13 -6.59 -6.20
CA ALA A 16 13.55 -5.98 -5.03
C ALA A 16 12.08 -6.41 -4.99
N SER A 17 11.69 -7.06 -3.89
CA SER A 17 10.42 -7.77 -3.78
C SER A 17 9.31 -6.74 -3.92
N ALA A 18 8.78 -6.58 -5.11
CA ALA A 18 7.62 -5.75 -5.28
C ALA A 18 6.47 -6.42 -4.52
N TRP A 19 5.89 -5.69 -3.58
CA TRP A 19 4.86 -6.27 -2.73
C TRP A 19 3.51 -6.20 -3.41
N THR A 20 2.73 -7.26 -3.23
CA THR A 20 1.34 -7.27 -3.66
C THR A 20 0.59 -6.14 -2.97
N VAL A 21 -0.20 -5.39 -3.73
CA VAL A 21 -1.09 -4.36 -3.18
C VAL A 21 -2.20 -5.05 -2.39
N PRO A 22 -2.37 -4.77 -1.08
CA PRO A 22 -3.47 -5.30 -0.30
C PRO A 22 -4.83 -4.91 -0.89
N SER A 23 -5.84 -5.77 -0.76
CA SER A 23 -7.15 -5.60 -1.44
C SER A 23 -7.88 -4.29 -1.09
N ASN A 24 -7.81 -3.86 0.17
CA ASN A 24 -8.34 -2.57 0.62
C ASN A 24 -7.63 -1.39 -0.06
N LEU A 25 -6.30 -1.45 -0.17
CA LEU A 25 -5.51 -0.43 -0.86
C LEU A 25 -5.73 -0.45 -2.37
N GLN A 26 -5.87 -1.63 -2.97
CA GLN A 26 -6.19 -1.76 -4.40
C GLN A 26 -7.58 -1.18 -4.71
N THR A 27 -8.57 -1.44 -3.86
CA THR A 27 -9.92 -0.88 -3.98
C THR A 27 -9.88 0.64 -3.89
N PHE A 28 -9.15 1.17 -2.90
CA PHE A 28 -8.97 2.61 -2.78
C PHE A 28 -8.29 3.22 -4.00
N TYR A 29 -7.17 2.64 -4.45
CA TYR A 29 -6.46 3.05 -5.66
C TYR A 29 -7.40 3.12 -6.86
N ASN A 30 -8.20 2.08 -7.10
CA ASN A 30 -9.15 2.03 -8.21
C ASN A 30 -10.22 3.12 -8.10
N ASN A 31 -10.69 3.42 -6.89
CA ASN A 31 -11.68 4.46 -6.66
C ASN A 31 -11.10 5.85 -6.93
N VAL A 32 -9.96 6.18 -6.30
CA VAL A 32 -9.37 7.53 -6.39
C VAL A 32 -8.71 7.82 -7.73
N LYS A 33 -8.33 6.79 -8.50
CA LYS A 33 -7.88 6.95 -9.88
C LYS A 33 -8.95 7.55 -10.78
N ASN A 34 -10.23 7.38 -10.42
CA ASN A 34 -11.36 8.03 -11.08
C ASN A 34 -11.70 9.40 -10.48
N GLY A 35 -10.80 9.99 -9.67
CA GLY A 35 -10.97 11.27 -9.01
C GLY A 35 -11.89 11.20 -7.79
N GLY A 36 -12.62 12.28 -7.52
CA GLY A 36 -13.65 12.30 -6.48
C GLY A 36 -13.22 12.85 -5.11
N CYS A 37 -12.05 13.49 -5.03
CA CYS A 37 -11.64 14.19 -3.81
C CYS A 37 -12.64 15.29 -3.43
N LYS A 38 -13.11 15.26 -2.18
CA LYS A 38 -14.10 16.22 -1.67
C LYS A 38 -13.48 17.42 -0.97
N SER A 39 -12.24 17.32 -0.52
CA SER A 39 -11.57 18.36 0.26
C SER A 39 -10.07 18.28 0.05
N TYR A 40 -9.47 19.42 -0.28
CA TYR A 40 -8.04 19.53 -0.53
C TYR A 40 -7.36 20.31 0.59
N ALA A 41 -6.12 19.94 0.89
CA ALA A 41 -5.25 20.68 1.80
C ALA A 41 -5.15 22.14 1.33
N GLY A 42 -5.38 23.08 2.25
CA GLY A 42 -5.40 24.51 1.95
C GLY A 42 -6.45 24.95 0.92
N GLY A 43 -7.41 24.10 0.57
CA GLY A 43 -8.36 24.34 -0.52
C GLY A 43 -7.74 24.37 -1.92
N LYS A 44 -6.51 23.85 -2.08
CA LYS A 44 -5.75 23.92 -3.34
C LYS A 44 -5.89 22.64 -4.15
N SER A 45 -6.51 22.76 -5.32
CA SER A 45 -6.67 21.69 -6.30
C SER A 45 -6.18 22.12 -7.70
N ASN A 46 -5.26 23.07 -7.73
CA ASN A 46 -4.73 23.71 -8.93
C ASN A 46 -3.19 23.69 -8.96
N LEU A 47 -2.59 22.73 -8.27
CA LEU A 47 -1.16 22.46 -8.36
C LEU A 47 -0.84 21.90 -9.73
N ASN A 48 0.42 22.06 -10.14
CA ASN A 48 0.93 21.54 -11.40
C ASN A 48 1.82 20.32 -11.16
N ASP A 49 2.03 19.50 -12.19
CA ASP A 49 3.15 18.55 -12.24
C ASP A 49 4.32 19.13 -13.04
N GLY A 50 5.49 18.48 -13.00
CA GLY A 50 6.68 18.90 -13.74
C GLY A 50 6.53 18.74 -15.27
N GLN A 51 5.45 18.10 -15.72
CA GLN A 51 5.11 17.90 -17.14
C GLN A 51 4.19 19.00 -17.70
N GLY A 52 3.79 19.98 -16.86
CA GLY A 52 2.97 21.12 -17.26
C GLY A 52 1.47 20.86 -17.26
N HIS A 53 1.01 19.75 -16.66
CA HIS A 53 -0.41 19.54 -16.38
C HIS A 53 -0.79 20.23 -15.06
N SER A 54 -2.06 20.60 -14.94
CA SER A 54 -2.61 21.30 -13.77
C SER A 54 -3.87 20.61 -13.27
N GLY A 55 -4.28 20.97 -12.05
CA GLY A 55 -5.51 20.45 -11.46
C GLY A 55 -5.28 19.36 -10.41
N PHE A 56 -4.07 19.31 -9.85
CA PHE A 56 -3.72 18.38 -8.78
C PHE A 56 -3.84 19.04 -7.42
N GLY A 57 -3.96 18.20 -6.39
CA GLY A 57 -3.89 18.64 -5.00
C GLY A 57 -3.79 17.46 -4.05
N PHE A 58 -3.48 17.78 -2.80
CA PHE A 58 -3.43 16.81 -1.70
C PHE A 58 -4.80 16.67 -1.06
N CYS A 59 -5.47 15.56 -1.30
CA CYS A 59 -6.79 15.26 -0.78
C CYS A 59 -6.76 14.88 0.69
N THR A 60 -7.74 15.37 1.45
CA THR A 60 -7.84 15.22 2.92
C THR A 60 -9.19 14.64 3.35
N ASP A 61 -9.98 14.09 2.43
CA ASP A 61 -11.34 13.61 2.69
C ASP A 61 -11.41 12.20 3.31
N THR A 62 -10.26 11.52 3.40
CA THR A 62 -10.14 10.16 3.91
C THR A 62 -9.41 10.18 5.24
N ALA A 63 -10.00 9.56 6.27
CA ALA A 63 -9.43 9.56 7.60
C ALA A 63 -8.02 8.95 7.63
N ASN A 64 -7.14 9.52 8.46
CA ASN A 64 -5.76 9.08 8.71
C ASN A 64 -4.78 9.20 7.54
N VAL A 65 -5.21 9.72 6.39
CA VAL A 65 -4.36 9.81 5.20
C VAL A 65 -4.53 11.14 4.48
N VAL A 66 -3.49 11.50 3.73
CA VAL A 66 -3.50 12.56 2.73
C VAL A 66 -2.93 11.96 1.45
N TYR A 67 -3.55 12.22 0.30
CA TYR A 67 -3.08 11.64 -0.96
C TYR A 67 -3.11 12.60 -2.13
N LEU A 68 -2.13 12.49 -3.02
CA LEU A 68 -2.07 13.27 -4.26
C LEU A 68 -3.09 12.75 -5.27
N THR A 69 -3.90 13.64 -5.85
CA THR A 69 -4.91 13.28 -6.86
C THR A 69 -5.25 14.47 -7.75
N GLY A 70 -5.76 14.18 -8.95
CA GLY A 70 -6.31 15.14 -9.90
C GLY A 70 -7.72 14.77 -10.39
N LYS A 71 -8.17 15.45 -11.45
CA LYS A 71 -9.50 15.21 -12.05
C LYS A 71 -9.48 13.91 -12.88
N ASN A 72 -9.85 12.80 -12.25
CA ASN A 72 -9.83 11.45 -12.83
C ASN A 72 -8.40 10.94 -13.09
N SER A 73 -7.49 11.30 -12.20
CA SER A 73 -6.08 10.95 -12.30
C SER A 73 -5.45 10.89 -10.91
N LEU A 74 -4.32 10.18 -10.81
CA LEU A 74 -3.44 10.20 -9.66
C LEU A 74 -2.26 11.14 -9.93
N GLY A 75 -1.17 11.01 -9.16
CA GLY A 75 0.08 11.68 -9.50
C GLY A 75 0.80 10.94 -10.62
N ASP A 76 1.69 11.66 -11.28
CA ASP A 76 2.81 11.10 -12.03
C ASP A 76 3.98 10.80 -11.06
N MET A 77 5.16 10.51 -11.60
CA MET A 77 6.39 10.36 -10.81
C MET A 77 7.57 11.05 -11.48
N ASP A 78 7.67 12.34 -11.23
CA ASP A 78 8.85 13.16 -11.53
C ASP A 78 9.99 12.84 -10.54
N ILE A 79 11.22 13.22 -10.90
CA ILE A 79 12.42 12.81 -10.17
C ILE A 79 12.99 13.96 -9.37
N ASP A 80 13.08 13.74 -8.07
CA ASP A 80 13.85 14.55 -7.14
C ASP A 80 15.23 13.92 -6.91
N CYS A 81 16.27 14.73 -7.07
CA CYS A 81 17.67 14.34 -6.93
C CYS A 81 18.39 14.98 -5.75
N ASP A 82 17.65 15.61 -4.84
CA ASP A 82 18.18 16.33 -3.71
C ASP A 82 18.70 15.36 -2.62
N GLY A 83 19.56 15.91 -1.76
CA GLY A 83 20.13 15.20 -0.61
C GLY A 83 21.64 14.97 -0.70
N ALA A 84 22.10 13.72 -0.49
CA ALA A 84 23.52 13.40 -0.32
C ALA A 84 24.26 13.16 -1.64
N SER A 85 23.53 12.89 -2.72
CA SER A 85 24.10 12.59 -4.04
C SER A 85 23.18 13.10 -5.14
N ASN A 86 23.74 13.48 -6.29
CA ASN A 86 22.99 13.96 -7.45
C ASN A 86 22.37 12.79 -8.25
N CYS A 87 21.51 12.01 -7.60
CA CYS A 87 20.96 10.77 -8.16
C CYS A 87 22.06 9.81 -8.65
N GLY A 88 23.17 9.69 -7.92
CA GLY A 88 24.27 8.79 -8.30
C GLY A 88 24.96 9.20 -9.61
N GLY A 89 24.92 10.49 -9.96
CA GLY A 89 25.47 11.03 -11.20
C GLY A 89 24.48 11.12 -12.35
N LEU A 90 23.18 10.85 -12.11
CA LEU A 90 22.12 10.86 -13.13
C LEU A 90 21.42 12.21 -13.28
N SER A 91 21.80 13.22 -12.50
CA SER A 91 21.28 14.59 -12.63
C SER A 91 22.36 15.65 -12.59
N GLY A 92 22.15 16.70 -13.38
CA GLY A 92 22.86 17.97 -13.29
C GLY A 92 22.14 19.01 -12.42
N ASP A 93 20.88 18.75 -12.08
CA ASP A 93 20.01 19.60 -11.28
C ASP A 93 19.69 18.89 -9.96
N TRP A 94 20.28 19.39 -8.86
CA TRP A 94 20.12 18.86 -7.51
C TRP A 94 20.62 19.86 -6.46
N GLN A 95 20.12 19.71 -5.24
CA GLN A 95 20.51 20.49 -4.07
C GLN A 95 21.15 19.60 -3.00
N ALA A 96 22.16 20.16 -2.32
CA ALA A 96 22.89 19.46 -1.26
C ALA A 96 22.14 19.48 0.07
N GLY A 97 21.04 18.75 0.14
CA GLY A 97 20.20 18.59 1.32
C GLY A 97 18.76 18.26 0.95
N THR A 98 17.96 17.87 1.94
CA THR A 98 16.50 17.70 1.81
C THR A 98 15.79 18.54 2.86
N SER A 99 14.48 18.78 2.71
CA SER A 99 13.71 19.65 3.61
C SER A 99 13.82 19.31 5.11
N PHE A 100 14.14 18.06 5.49
CA PHE A 100 14.10 17.58 6.87
C PHE A 100 15.47 17.17 7.45
N ASP A 101 16.56 17.69 6.89
CA ASP A 101 17.93 17.42 7.34
C ASP A 101 18.15 17.75 8.83
N ASP A 102 17.53 18.82 9.34
CA ASP A 102 17.61 19.21 10.75
C ASP A 102 16.97 18.16 11.68
N ILE A 103 15.88 17.52 11.25
CA ILE A 103 15.22 16.43 11.96
C ILE A 103 16.10 15.18 11.93
N LEU A 104 16.68 14.84 10.77
CA LEU A 104 17.59 13.70 10.62
C LEU A 104 18.77 13.80 11.60
N VAL A 105 19.39 14.98 11.66
CA VAL A 105 20.52 15.26 12.56
C VAL A 105 20.07 15.29 14.03
N SER A 106 19.05 16.08 14.38
CA SER A 106 18.64 16.31 15.77
C SER A 106 18.08 15.06 16.45
N LYS A 107 17.36 14.22 15.70
CA LYS A 107 16.81 12.95 16.19
C LYS A 107 17.76 11.76 15.98
N LYS A 108 18.96 12.00 15.45
CA LYS A 108 20.04 11.01 15.31
C LYS A 108 19.66 9.80 14.46
N TYR A 109 19.10 10.06 13.28
CA TYR A 109 18.80 9.02 12.28
C TYR A 109 20.05 8.32 11.74
N GLY A 110 21.24 8.89 11.96
CA GLY A 110 22.52 8.32 11.53
C GLY A 110 22.93 8.74 10.12
N VAL A 111 22.15 9.59 9.48
CA VAL A 111 22.45 10.32 8.25
C VAL A 111 22.24 11.82 8.48
N LYS A 112 22.93 12.65 7.69
CA LYS A 112 22.77 14.11 7.75
C LYS A 112 21.66 14.62 6.83
N THR A 113 21.47 13.91 5.72
CA THR A 113 20.47 14.16 4.70
C THR A 113 20.10 12.83 4.05
N LEU A 114 18.95 12.77 3.37
CA LEU A 114 18.58 11.61 2.56
C LEU A 114 19.50 11.50 1.34
N ASP A 115 19.44 10.38 0.63
CA ASP A 115 20.25 10.15 -0.57
C ASP A 115 19.28 9.61 -1.60
N ALA A 116 18.95 10.39 -2.64
CA ALA A 116 17.92 10.01 -3.60
C ALA A 116 18.17 8.65 -4.26
N SER A 117 19.43 8.20 -4.33
CA SER A 117 19.84 6.91 -4.91
C SER A 117 19.67 5.72 -3.96
N ILE A 118 19.41 5.96 -2.68
CA ILE A 118 19.32 4.93 -1.63
C ILE A 118 17.99 5.01 -0.89
N HIS A 119 17.61 6.20 -0.44
CA HIS A 119 16.45 6.42 0.39
C HIS A 119 15.20 6.68 -0.46
N GLN A 120 14.18 5.85 -0.30
CA GLN A 120 12.87 6.07 -0.93
C GLN A 120 12.16 7.19 -0.18
N PHE A 121 11.98 8.32 -0.84
CA PHE A 121 11.19 9.43 -0.33
C PHE A 121 10.25 9.98 -1.40
N SER A 122 9.16 10.57 -0.93
CA SER A 122 8.20 11.30 -1.74
C SER A 122 8.28 12.78 -1.39
N VAL A 123 8.14 13.63 -2.40
CA VAL A 123 8.12 15.08 -2.27
C VAL A 123 6.66 15.50 -2.16
N LEU A 124 6.26 15.93 -0.97
CA LEU A 124 4.88 16.32 -0.71
C LEU A 124 4.82 17.77 -0.25
N GLY A 125 3.74 18.44 -0.62
CA GLY A 125 3.60 19.87 -0.41
C GLY A 125 4.46 20.68 -1.36
N THR A 126 4.30 21.99 -1.28
CA THR A 126 5.07 22.96 -2.05
C THR A 126 5.33 24.18 -1.17
N CYS A 127 6.18 25.10 -1.61
CA CYS A 127 6.39 26.35 -0.89
C CYS A 127 5.09 27.13 -0.56
N ASN A 128 4.08 27.04 -1.42
CA ASN A 128 2.79 27.71 -1.21
C ASN A 128 1.73 26.79 -0.59
N LEU A 129 2.04 25.51 -0.35
CA LEU A 129 1.15 24.56 0.29
C LEU A 129 1.94 23.72 1.29
N ASN A 130 2.06 24.23 2.51
CA ASN A 130 2.66 23.48 3.60
C ASN A 130 1.70 22.39 4.09
N LEU A 131 2.18 21.14 4.14
CA LEU A 131 1.44 19.99 4.67
C LEU A 131 1.79 19.65 6.12
N GLU A 132 2.75 20.35 6.72
CA GLU A 132 3.06 20.20 8.15
C GLU A 132 1.82 20.48 9.00
N GLY A 133 1.63 19.68 10.04
CA GLY A 133 0.44 19.70 10.88
C GLY A 133 -0.70 18.82 10.37
N LEU A 134 -0.75 18.52 9.06
CA LEU A 134 -1.57 17.43 8.52
C LEU A 134 -0.77 16.13 8.51
N ILE A 135 0.44 16.20 7.97
CA ILE A 135 1.41 15.12 7.92
C ILE A 135 2.59 15.54 8.79
N SER A 136 3.24 14.57 9.45
CA SER A 136 4.48 14.83 10.19
C SER A 136 5.68 14.63 9.26
N PRO A 137 6.75 15.45 9.34
CA PRO A 137 7.98 15.19 8.61
C PRO A 137 8.48 13.75 8.82
N LEU A 138 8.99 13.13 7.75
CA LEU A 138 9.41 11.72 7.71
C LEU A 138 8.28 10.71 8.01
N ALA A 139 7.00 11.13 7.94
CA ALA A 139 5.88 10.20 7.97
C ALA A 139 5.94 9.22 6.79
N LEU A 140 5.50 8.00 7.05
CA LEU A 140 5.39 6.96 6.05
C LEU A 140 4.41 7.37 4.94
N VAL A 141 4.78 7.04 3.71
CA VAL A 141 3.92 7.13 2.52
C VAL A 141 3.85 5.74 1.91
N ALA A 142 2.64 5.22 1.72
CA ALA A 142 2.42 4.05 0.88
C ALA A 142 2.31 4.50 -0.57
N VAL A 143 3.12 3.91 -1.44
CA VAL A 143 3.18 4.26 -2.86
C VAL A 143 2.72 3.07 -3.69
N VAL A 144 1.67 3.27 -4.49
CA VAL A 144 1.18 2.26 -5.44
C VAL A 144 1.49 2.73 -6.85
N CYS A 145 2.30 1.95 -7.54
CA CYS A 145 2.78 2.19 -8.90
C CYS A 145 2.99 0.84 -9.57
N ASN A 146 2.75 0.74 -10.89
CA ASN A 146 2.99 -0.50 -11.65
C ASN A 146 2.37 -1.76 -11.00
N ASN A 147 1.15 -1.63 -10.44
CA ASN A 147 0.42 -2.68 -9.72
C ASN A 147 1.12 -3.26 -8.49
N GLN A 148 2.04 -2.50 -7.88
CA GLN A 148 2.89 -2.93 -6.78
C GLN A 148 2.85 -1.90 -5.65
N LEU A 149 3.04 -2.38 -4.43
CA LEU A 149 3.14 -1.55 -3.23
C LEU A 149 4.61 -1.36 -2.85
N PHE A 150 4.95 -0.12 -2.57
CA PHE A 150 6.22 0.31 -2.01
C PHE A 150 5.97 1.26 -0.82
N TYR A 151 6.99 1.43 0.02
CA TYR A 151 6.98 2.44 1.07
C TYR A 151 8.05 3.49 0.80
N SER A 152 7.74 4.72 1.17
CA SER A 152 8.67 5.84 1.21
C SER A 152 8.39 6.67 2.47
N VAL A 153 9.18 7.72 2.67
CA VAL A 153 8.90 8.76 3.68
C VAL A 153 8.58 10.07 2.99
N TRP A 154 7.79 10.93 3.63
CA TRP A 154 7.77 12.35 3.26
C TRP A 154 9.14 12.94 3.63
N GLY A 155 10.04 12.96 2.65
CA GLY A 155 11.45 13.28 2.84
C GLY A 155 11.84 14.66 2.32
N ASP A 156 11.06 15.19 1.38
CA ASP A 156 11.26 16.53 0.85
C ASP A 156 9.95 17.27 0.57
N THR A 157 10.07 18.57 0.33
CA THR A 157 8.98 19.47 -0.05
C THR A 157 9.44 20.29 -1.25
N ASN A 158 8.57 20.38 -2.27
CA ASN A 158 8.98 21.04 -3.49
C ASN A 158 9.25 22.55 -3.26
N GLY A 159 10.28 23.04 -3.95
CA GLY A 159 10.85 24.38 -3.84
C GLY A 159 9.95 25.52 -4.32
N CYS A 160 10.52 26.73 -4.32
CA CYS A 160 9.86 27.97 -4.72
C CYS A 160 10.11 28.39 -6.17
N ASP A 161 10.83 27.58 -6.94
CA ASP A 161 11.37 27.94 -8.25
C ASP A 161 10.26 28.26 -9.25
N ASP A 162 9.27 27.40 -9.49
CA ASP A 162 8.10 27.77 -10.29
C ASP A 162 6.91 26.81 -10.10
N ASN A 163 5.69 27.31 -10.34
CA ASN A 163 4.47 26.52 -10.59
C ASN A 163 3.95 25.54 -9.53
N ASN A 164 4.53 25.44 -8.33
CA ASN A 164 4.06 24.55 -7.26
C ASN A 164 3.93 23.10 -7.77
N PHE A 165 5.03 22.53 -8.26
CA PHE A 165 5.02 21.16 -8.76
C PHE A 165 4.75 20.13 -7.67
N THR A 166 4.14 19.03 -8.06
CA THR A 166 3.83 17.87 -7.23
C THR A 166 4.09 16.61 -8.03
N GLY A 167 4.04 15.44 -7.39
CA GLY A 167 4.31 14.17 -8.06
C GLY A 167 5.78 13.81 -8.13
N GLU A 168 6.65 14.46 -7.36
CA GLU A 168 8.07 14.15 -7.33
C GLU A 168 8.43 13.06 -6.30
N ALA A 169 9.44 12.27 -6.62
CA ALA A 169 9.98 11.24 -5.75
C ALA A 169 11.47 11.00 -6.00
N SER A 170 12.14 10.38 -5.03
CA SER A 170 13.54 10.02 -5.20
C SER A 170 13.76 9.04 -6.35
N ILE A 171 14.87 9.17 -7.07
CA ILE A 171 15.19 8.27 -8.20
C ILE A 171 15.17 6.78 -7.80
N SER A 172 15.56 6.46 -6.56
CA SER A 172 15.53 5.10 -6.07
C SER A 172 14.12 4.54 -5.92
N LEU A 173 13.13 5.36 -5.55
CA LEU A 173 11.73 4.94 -5.55
C LEU A 173 11.21 4.78 -6.98
N ALA A 174 11.53 5.73 -7.85
CA ALA A 174 11.06 5.70 -9.22
C ALA A 174 11.58 4.50 -10.01
N GLN A 175 12.86 4.16 -9.84
CA GLN A 175 13.45 2.97 -10.47
C GLN A 175 12.93 1.66 -9.88
N LEU A 176 12.42 1.64 -8.64
CA LEU A 176 11.70 0.49 -8.10
C LEU A 176 10.31 0.35 -8.74
N CYS A 177 9.58 1.45 -8.90
CA CYS A 177 8.27 1.47 -9.56
C CYS A 177 8.36 1.06 -11.05
N PHE A 178 9.30 1.66 -11.78
CA PHE A 178 9.37 1.61 -13.24
C PHE A 178 10.80 1.28 -13.72
N PRO A 179 11.33 0.08 -13.39
CA PRO A 179 12.73 -0.27 -13.66
C PRO A 179 13.11 -0.28 -15.15
N ASN A 180 12.12 -0.36 -16.04
CA ASN A 180 12.32 -0.50 -17.48
C ASN A 180 12.16 0.81 -18.26
N GLU A 181 11.85 1.93 -17.59
CA GLU A 181 11.58 3.20 -18.28
C GLU A 181 12.83 4.06 -18.51
N GLY A 182 13.99 3.65 -17.96
CA GLY A 182 15.24 4.40 -18.09
C GLY A 182 15.17 5.78 -17.42
N LEU A 183 14.52 5.84 -16.26
CA LEU A 183 14.34 7.06 -15.48
C LEU A 183 15.69 7.63 -14.99
N ASN A 184 15.78 8.96 -14.98
CA ASN A 184 16.94 9.74 -14.53
C ASN A 184 16.47 11.14 -14.06
N GLY A 185 17.38 12.00 -13.60
CA GLY A 185 17.02 13.32 -13.06
C GLY A 185 16.24 14.23 -14.02
N ASN A 186 16.30 13.99 -15.33
CA ASN A 186 15.57 14.76 -16.33
C ASN A 186 14.40 13.97 -16.96
N LYS A 187 14.10 12.77 -16.45
CA LYS A 187 13.08 11.89 -17.03
C LYS A 187 12.38 11.10 -15.94
N GLY A 188 11.20 11.60 -15.55
CA GLY A 188 10.23 10.89 -14.73
C GLY A 188 9.29 9.97 -15.52
N HIS A 189 8.41 9.32 -14.78
CA HIS A 189 7.27 8.58 -15.30
C HIS A 189 6.09 9.53 -15.46
N THR A 190 5.59 9.70 -16.69
CA THR A 190 4.62 10.75 -17.02
C THR A 190 3.15 10.33 -16.91
N ALA A 191 2.85 9.06 -16.70
CA ALA A 191 1.47 8.62 -16.57
C ALA A 191 0.96 8.93 -15.15
N HIS A 192 -0.26 9.49 -15.07
CA HIS A 192 -0.89 9.85 -13.81
C HIS A 192 -1.58 8.67 -13.10
N ASP A 193 -0.80 7.63 -12.83
CA ASP A 193 -1.29 6.39 -12.23
C ASP A 193 -0.58 5.99 -10.94
N VAL A 194 0.15 6.92 -10.32
CA VAL A 194 0.89 6.72 -9.07
C VAL A 194 0.11 7.27 -7.88
N LEU A 195 -0.25 6.40 -6.94
CA LEU A 195 -0.83 6.81 -5.67
C LEU A 195 0.28 7.09 -4.67
N TYR A 196 0.30 8.31 -4.14
CA TYR A 196 1.06 8.68 -2.93
C TYR A 196 0.08 8.80 -1.77
N LEU A 197 0.11 7.85 -0.83
CA LEU A 197 -0.79 7.80 0.32
C LEU A 197 0.00 8.06 1.61
N ALA A 198 0.08 9.33 2.02
CA ALA A 198 0.80 9.74 3.21
C ALA A 198 -0.05 9.55 4.46
N PHE A 199 0.51 8.93 5.50
CA PHE A 199 -0.20 8.67 6.75
C PHE A 199 -0.08 9.85 7.72
N THR A 200 -1.20 10.24 8.33
CA THR A 200 -1.23 11.31 9.33
C THR A 200 -0.97 10.81 10.74
N GLY A 201 -0.60 11.73 11.63
CA GLY A 201 -0.33 11.44 13.04
C GLY A 201 1.12 11.06 13.33
N SER A 202 1.55 11.31 14.57
CA SER A 202 2.95 11.11 15.00
C SER A 202 3.39 9.65 15.00
N ASP A 203 2.45 8.70 15.12
CA ASP A 203 2.73 7.27 15.04
C ASP A 203 3.03 6.79 13.61
N ALA A 204 2.79 7.61 12.59
CA ALA A 204 3.19 7.33 11.21
C ALA A 204 4.64 7.71 10.90
N VAL A 205 5.33 8.45 11.79
CA VAL A 205 6.71 8.88 11.58
C VAL A 205 7.64 7.67 11.58
N VAL A 206 8.37 7.47 10.48
CA VAL A 206 9.40 6.43 10.41
C VAL A 206 10.57 6.92 11.25
N GLY A 207 10.71 6.42 12.48
CA GLY A 207 11.76 6.81 13.40
C GLY A 207 13.14 6.20 13.09
N PRO A 208 14.18 6.59 13.84
CA PRO A 208 15.55 6.08 13.66
C PRO A 208 15.69 4.55 13.75
N SER A 209 14.79 3.88 14.48
CA SER A 209 14.76 2.42 14.64
C SER A 209 13.78 1.70 13.73
N ASN A 210 12.97 2.43 12.95
CA ASN A 210 11.92 1.85 12.12
C ASN A 210 12.40 1.50 10.70
N ALA A 211 13.58 2.00 10.30
CA ALA A 211 14.20 1.72 9.01
C ALA A 211 15.73 1.69 9.13
N ASN A 212 16.40 1.12 8.14
CA ASN A 212 17.85 1.05 8.06
C ASN A 212 18.44 2.26 7.32
N TRP A 213 18.37 3.43 7.96
CA TRP A 213 18.84 4.72 7.42
C TRP A 213 20.31 4.78 7.00
N LYS A 214 21.16 3.85 7.46
CA LYS A 214 22.60 3.85 7.12
C LYS A 214 22.95 2.89 6.00
N THR A 215 21.95 2.23 5.42
CA THR A 215 22.16 1.30 4.31
C THR A 215 22.77 1.99 3.09
N LYS A 216 23.31 1.19 2.18
CA LYS A 216 23.95 1.64 0.94
C LYS A 216 23.23 1.15 -0.31
N SER A 217 22.05 0.56 -0.14
CA SER A 217 21.26 -0.06 -1.19
C SER A 217 19.81 0.37 -1.09
N ALA A 218 19.24 0.80 -2.23
CA ALA A 218 17.82 1.11 -2.34
C ALA A 218 16.94 -0.07 -1.92
N SER A 219 17.30 -1.30 -2.34
CA SER A 219 16.55 -2.50 -1.96
C SER A 219 16.60 -2.76 -0.46
N ASP A 220 17.74 -2.54 0.19
CA ASP A 220 17.88 -2.76 1.63
C ASP A 220 17.09 -1.72 2.43
N PHE A 221 17.05 -0.47 1.96
CA PHE A 221 16.23 0.56 2.57
C PHE A 221 14.74 0.21 2.44
N GLN A 222 14.30 -0.15 1.23
CA GLN A 222 12.91 -0.55 0.99
C GLN A 222 12.51 -1.74 1.87
N ASN A 223 13.33 -2.80 1.89
CA ASN A 223 13.07 -3.96 2.74
C ASN A 223 13.00 -3.60 4.24
N SER A 224 13.79 -2.62 4.68
CA SER A 224 13.77 -2.18 6.08
C SER A 224 12.50 -1.42 6.47
N LEU A 225 11.82 -0.78 5.52
CA LEU A 225 10.56 -0.08 5.76
C LEU A 225 9.37 -1.03 5.92
N LYS A 226 9.46 -2.24 5.36
CA LYS A 226 8.31 -3.16 5.19
C LYS A 226 7.52 -3.42 6.47
N THR A 227 8.19 -3.84 7.54
CA THR A 227 7.52 -4.22 8.80
C THR A 227 6.77 -3.04 9.42
N PHE A 228 7.40 -1.86 9.46
CA PHE A 228 6.74 -0.66 9.96
C PHE A 228 5.62 -0.22 9.01
N GLY A 229 5.88 -0.27 7.71
CA GLY A 229 4.94 0.10 6.67
C GLY A 229 3.63 -0.70 6.72
N ASP A 230 3.73 -2.03 6.77
CA ASP A 230 2.59 -2.92 6.88
C ASP A 230 1.79 -2.64 8.16
N SER A 231 2.49 -2.39 9.28
CA SER A 231 1.86 -2.08 10.57
C SER A 231 1.03 -0.80 10.50
N ILE A 232 1.58 0.25 9.89
CA ILE A 232 0.88 1.54 9.74
C ILE A 232 -0.27 1.42 8.75
N LEU A 233 -0.04 0.80 7.60
CA LEU A 233 -1.09 0.55 6.60
C LEU A 233 -2.25 -0.23 7.22
N THR A 234 -1.98 -1.31 7.95
CA THR A 234 -3.02 -2.09 8.64
C THR A 234 -3.75 -1.26 9.68
N LYS A 235 -3.02 -0.55 10.54
CA LYS A 235 -3.61 0.24 11.64
C LYS A 235 -4.47 1.41 11.15
N LYS A 236 -4.03 2.12 10.12
CA LYS A 236 -4.63 3.38 9.67
C LYS A 236 -5.53 3.24 8.46
N PHE A 237 -5.35 2.18 7.68
CA PHE A 237 -6.01 1.96 6.40
C PHE A 237 -6.68 0.58 6.27
N GLY A 238 -6.28 -0.39 7.09
CA GLY A 238 -6.87 -1.73 7.15
C GLY A 238 -8.28 -1.76 7.76
N SER A 239 -8.70 -0.66 8.40
CA SER A 239 -10.01 -0.52 9.05
C SER A 239 -10.81 0.63 8.43
N THR A 240 -11.26 0.47 7.19
CA THR A 240 -12.33 1.29 6.60
C THR A 240 -13.59 0.45 6.38
N VAL A 241 -14.09 -0.14 7.48
CA VAL A 241 -15.53 -0.28 7.68
C VAL A 241 -16.02 1.08 8.19
N PRO A 242 -17.06 1.70 7.61
CA PRO A 242 -17.71 2.85 8.23
C PRO A 242 -18.15 2.52 9.67
N PRO A 243 -18.22 3.47 10.61
CA PRO A 243 -18.69 3.18 11.95
C PRO A 243 -20.17 2.76 11.90
N THR A 244 -20.45 1.46 11.85
CA THR A 244 -21.76 0.94 12.16
C THR A 244 -21.79 0.63 13.64
N ASN A 245 -22.47 1.51 14.36
CA ASN A 245 -23.27 1.30 15.56
C ASN A 245 -22.81 0.18 16.54
N PRO A 246 -22.51 0.49 17.82
CA PRO A 246 -22.19 -0.53 18.82
C PRO A 246 -23.46 -1.33 19.14
N GLY A 247 -23.60 -2.51 18.51
CA GLY A 247 -24.68 -3.42 18.84
C GLY A 247 -24.96 -4.50 17.82
N ASN A 248 -24.02 -5.41 17.57
CA ASN A 248 -24.39 -6.82 17.33
C ASN A 248 -23.16 -7.75 17.51
N PRO A 249 -23.16 -8.69 18.47
CA PRO A 249 -22.09 -9.67 18.61
C PRO A 249 -22.31 -10.80 17.62
N GLY A 250 -21.74 -10.68 16.42
CA GLY A 250 -21.79 -11.74 15.43
C GLY A 250 -21.33 -11.27 14.06
N SER A 251 -20.03 -11.13 13.85
CA SER A 251 -19.47 -11.11 12.50
C SER A 251 -18.11 -11.78 12.53
N GLY A 252 -18.03 -12.94 11.86
CA GLY A 252 -16.77 -13.53 11.48
C GLY A 252 -15.96 -12.57 10.60
N THR A 253 -14.67 -12.80 10.54
CA THR A 253 -13.73 -12.14 9.65
C THR A 253 -14.14 -12.40 8.20
N CYS A 254 -14.32 -11.36 7.41
CA CYS A 254 -14.60 -11.48 5.99
C CYS A 254 -13.29 -11.59 5.20
N GLU A 255 -13.25 -12.49 4.23
CA GLU A 255 -12.11 -12.71 3.33
C GLU A 255 -12.05 -11.62 2.26
N TRP A 256 -13.21 -11.13 1.78
CA TRP A 256 -13.30 -10.08 0.78
C TRP A 256 -13.96 -8.78 1.28
N VAL A 257 -13.16 -7.71 1.30
CA VAL A 257 -13.57 -6.34 1.68
C VAL A 257 -14.61 -5.79 0.70
N GLY A 258 -15.74 -5.29 1.22
CA GLY A 258 -16.83 -4.74 0.41
C GLY A 258 -17.88 -5.76 -0.03
N HIS A 259 -17.71 -7.02 0.34
CA HIS A 259 -18.62 -8.13 0.04
C HIS A 259 -19.12 -8.82 1.33
N CYS A 260 -18.84 -8.21 2.48
CA CYS A 260 -19.23 -8.72 3.80
C CYS A 260 -20.73 -8.59 4.06
N ALA A 261 -21.18 -9.20 5.17
CA ALA A 261 -22.54 -9.03 5.64
C ALA A 261 -22.88 -7.54 5.83
N GLY A 262 -23.92 -7.07 5.16
CA GLY A 262 -24.33 -5.67 5.12
C GLY A 262 -23.82 -4.87 3.90
N ALA A 263 -22.95 -5.44 3.07
CA ALA A 263 -22.46 -4.78 1.85
C ALA A 263 -23.50 -4.79 0.72
N THR A 264 -23.46 -3.79 -0.16
CA THR A 264 -24.36 -3.71 -1.33
C THR A 264 -23.98 -4.75 -2.39
N CYS A 265 -24.95 -5.44 -2.97
CA CYS A 265 -24.72 -6.50 -3.96
C CYS A 265 -25.77 -6.45 -5.09
N LYS A 266 -25.46 -7.09 -6.23
CA LYS A 266 -26.41 -7.31 -7.32
C LYS A 266 -26.74 -8.79 -7.49
N THR A 267 -25.79 -9.66 -7.18
CA THR A 267 -25.82 -11.12 -7.32
C THR A 267 -25.14 -11.78 -6.12
N ASN A 268 -25.35 -13.07 -5.91
CA ASN A 268 -24.74 -13.80 -4.79
C ASN A 268 -23.20 -13.84 -4.87
N ASP A 269 -22.63 -13.77 -6.07
CA ASP A 269 -21.17 -13.74 -6.29
C ASP A 269 -20.54 -12.42 -5.82
N ASP A 270 -21.36 -11.41 -5.51
CA ASP A 270 -20.92 -10.16 -4.89
C ASP A 270 -20.86 -10.27 -3.35
N CYS A 271 -20.96 -11.46 -2.77
CA CYS A 271 -20.98 -11.67 -1.32
C CYS A 271 -19.92 -12.68 -0.88
N ASP A 272 -19.32 -12.42 0.29
CA ASP A 272 -18.17 -13.14 0.83
C ASP A 272 -18.58 -14.44 1.54
N GLY A 273 -17.83 -15.53 1.30
CA GLY A 273 -18.12 -16.84 1.86
C GLY A 273 -19.51 -17.37 1.48
N ASP A 274 -20.27 -17.83 2.49
CA ASP A 274 -21.62 -18.40 2.33
C ASP A 274 -22.75 -17.35 2.38
N LEU A 275 -22.43 -16.07 2.16
CA LEU A 275 -23.41 -14.99 2.17
C LEU A 275 -24.15 -14.92 0.83
N GLU A 276 -25.43 -14.58 0.87
CA GLU A 276 -26.27 -14.40 -0.33
C GLU A 276 -26.66 -12.94 -0.52
N CYS A 277 -26.89 -12.53 -1.76
CA CYS A 277 -27.37 -11.20 -2.07
C CYS A 277 -28.89 -11.12 -1.95
N LYS A 278 -29.38 -10.56 -0.83
CA LYS A 278 -30.81 -10.46 -0.54
C LYS A 278 -31.23 -9.00 -0.43
N GLY A 279 -32.16 -8.59 -1.29
CA GLY A 279 -32.65 -7.21 -1.29
C GLY A 279 -31.57 -6.17 -1.63
N GLY A 280 -30.56 -6.56 -2.41
CA GLY A 280 -29.43 -5.71 -2.77
C GLY A 280 -28.38 -5.55 -1.69
N VAL A 281 -28.43 -6.37 -0.63
CA VAL A 281 -27.45 -6.37 0.47
C VAL A 281 -27.01 -7.81 0.77
N CYS A 282 -25.71 -8.04 0.95
CA CYS A 282 -25.14 -9.31 1.35
C CYS A 282 -25.61 -9.68 2.75
N GLY A 283 -26.27 -10.81 2.89
CA GLY A 283 -26.83 -11.21 4.17
C GLY A 283 -27.55 -12.54 4.15
N GLY A 284 -27.76 -13.07 5.36
CA GLY A 284 -28.39 -14.36 5.57
C GLY A 284 -27.50 -15.50 5.10
N SER A 285 -26.53 -15.88 5.93
CA SER A 285 -26.06 -17.26 5.91
C SER A 285 -27.25 -18.12 6.31
N SER A 286 -27.70 -19.02 5.45
CA SER A 286 -28.60 -20.09 5.89
C SER A 286 -27.82 -20.90 6.90
N GLY A 287 -27.99 -20.57 8.18
CA GLY A 287 -27.54 -21.40 9.28
C GLY A 287 -28.16 -22.78 9.14
N SER A 288 -27.40 -23.71 8.56
CA SER A 288 -27.60 -25.12 8.82
C SER A 288 -27.27 -25.32 10.30
N THR A 289 -28.29 -25.58 11.09
CA THR A 289 -28.24 -25.84 12.53
C THR A 289 -27.66 -27.22 12.84
N THR A 290 -26.48 -27.53 12.31
CA THR A 290 -25.80 -28.78 12.66
C THR A 290 -24.57 -28.46 13.51
N PRO A 291 -24.56 -28.83 14.81
CA PRO A 291 -23.37 -28.69 15.64
C PRO A 291 -22.20 -29.48 15.03
N PRO A 292 -20.94 -29.06 15.25
CA PRO A 292 -19.80 -29.72 14.63
C PRO A 292 -19.74 -31.18 15.10
N PRO A 293 -19.71 -32.18 14.19
CA PRO A 293 -19.54 -33.55 14.61
C PRO A 293 -18.13 -33.76 15.15
N ALA A 294 -18.03 -34.64 16.13
CA ALA A 294 -16.78 -35.12 16.70
C ALA A 294 -15.80 -35.56 15.59
N THR A 295 -14.51 -35.34 15.83
CA THR A 295 -13.42 -35.72 14.93
C THR A 295 -13.51 -37.21 14.62
N CYS A 296 -13.90 -37.53 13.40
CA CYS A 296 -13.94 -38.88 12.85
C CYS A 296 -12.71 -39.08 11.96
N SER A 297 -12.27 -40.32 11.82
CA SER A 297 -11.12 -40.63 10.97
C SER A 297 -11.37 -40.20 9.51
N TRP A 298 -12.60 -40.32 8.99
CA TRP A 298 -12.91 -40.03 7.58
C TRP A 298 -14.07 -39.03 7.44
N ALA A 299 -13.81 -37.91 6.76
CA ALA A 299 -14.79 -36.85 6.53
C ALA A 299 -16.00 -37.37 5.72
N GLY A 300 -17.21 -37.10 6.21
CA GLY A 300 -18.46 -37.56 5.61
C GLY A 300 -19.03 -38.87 6.17
N HIS A 301 -18.33 -39.53 7.10
CA HIS A 301 -18.73 -40.81 7.70
C HIS A 301 -18.80 -40.77 9.24
N CYS A 302 -18.92 -39.57 9.83
CA CYS A 302 -19.08 -39.35 11.28
C CYS A 302 -20.47 -39.70 11.79
N ALA A 303 -20.62 -39.70 13.11
CA ALA A 303 -21.92 -39.74 13.78
C ALA A 303 -22.90 -38.71 13.18
N GLY A 304 -24.06 -39.18 12.73
CA GLY A 304 -25.09 -38.40 12.03
C GLY A 304 -24.96 -38.34 10.50
N ALA A 305 -23.86 -38.83 9.93
CA ALA A 305 -23.73 -39.01 8.48
C ALA A 305 -24.69 -40.08 7.96
N SER A 306 -25.09 -39.97 6.70
CA SER A 306 -25.99 -40.94 6.05
C SER A 306 -25.22 -42.19 5.64
N CYS A 307 -25.78 -43.37 5.92
CA CYS A 307 -25.16 -44.66 5.62
C CYS A 307 -26.18 -45.65 5.04
N LYS A 308 -25.70 -46.70 4.36
CA LYS A 308 -26.53 -47.80 3.84
C LYS A 308 -26.15 -49.16 4.43
N SER A 309 -24.91 -49.29 4.91
CA SER A 309 -24.33 -50.48 5.49
C SER A 309 -23.37 -50.11 6.63
N HIS A 310 -22.99 -51.06 7.48
CA HIS A 310 -22.10 -50.79 8.63
C HIS A 310 -20.73 -50.27 8.21
N ASP A 311 -20.21 -50.65 7.03
CA ASP A 311 -18.90 -50.21 6.54
C ASP A 311 -18.89 -48.75 6.02
N ASP A 312 -20.05 -48.08 6.00
CA ASP A 312 -20.17 -46.67 5.60
C ASP A 312 -19.93 -45.70 6.79
N CYS A 313 -19.52 -46.20 7.96
CA CYS A 313 -19.35 -45.42 9.17
C CYS A 313 -17.90 -45.48 9.69
N SER A 314 -17.39 -44.34 10.16
CA SER A 314 -16.02 -44.19 10.64
C SER A 314 -15.85 -44.80 12.03
N ASP A 315 -14.65 -45.30 12.31
CA ASP A 315 -14.23 -45.81 13.61
C ASP A 315 -15.12 -46.97 14.08
N ASP A 316 -15.61 -46.93 15.32
CA ASP A 316 -16.43 -48.01 15.90
C ASP A 316 -17.94 -47.78 15.68
N LEU A 317 -18.34 -46.81 14.85
CA LEU A 317 -19.75 -46.47 14.61
C LEU A 317 -20.42 -47.48 13.68
N THR A 318 -21.73 -47.67 13.85
CA THR A 318 -22.52 -48.58 12.99
C THR A 318 -23.68 -47.86 12.32
N CYS A 319 -24.16 -48.43 11.21
CA CYS A 319 -25.26 -47.83 10.47
C CYS A 319 -26.61 -48.20 11.08
N GLU A 320 -27.18 -47.29 11.86
CA GLU A 320 -28.48 -47.42 12.50
C GLU A 320 -29.51 -46.52 11.83
N ASN A 321 -30.60 -47.10 11.32
CA ASN A 321 -31.69 -46.36 10.67
C ASN A 321 -31.22 -45.40 9.55
N GLY A 322 -30.16 -45.79 8.82
CA GLY A 322 -29.58 -44.99 7.74
C GLY A 322 -28.69 -43.84 8.20
N LYS A 323 -28.30 -43.82 9.48
CA LYS A 323 -27.37 -42.86 10.07
C LYS A 323 -26.25 -43.55 10.87
N CYS A 324 -25.03 -43.03 10.81
CA CYS A 324 -23.94 -43.52 11.65
C CYS A 324 -24.18 -43.11 13.10
N ALA A 325 -24.17 -44.07 14.03
CA ALA A 325 -24.42 -43.88 15.46
C ALA A 325 -23.55 -44.81 16.31
#